data_AF-A0A838IC30-F1
#
_entry.id   AF-A0A838IC30-F1
#
_cell.length_a   1.000
_cell.length_b   1.000
_cell.length_c   1.000
_cell.angle_alpha   90.00
_cell.angle_beta   90.00
_cell.angle_gamma   90.00
#
_symmetry.space_group_name_H-M   'P 1'
#
loop_
_entity.id
_entity.type
_entity.pdbx_description
1 polymer ?
#
loop_
_entity_poly.entity_id
_entity_poly.type
_entity_poly.pdbx_seq_one_letter_code
_entity_poly.pdbx_strand_id
1 'polypeptide(L)'
;MKHLSLLATLLIFAVLFSACTQSPRRGRSSETPINEDDAWSIDDTGTEDTSWQPDVSLVDVPVIGEDVPVIGEDVPLDADPIMPGCGNGVLEAGELCDPKIVSGPGACPLNCSTSDSCMQAIIVGSPHNCTAHCANTPLTACQHGDGCCPDGCTSANDNDCSTRCGDGVLDVGEACDPGISSGPGACPTVCTHANACMRASLIGTAANCTASCVFEEITQCINSDNCCPANCNANNDNNCASFCGNGIIEPGELCDGNCPTSCTPPNSCTSSVLSGSASTCSSMCTNSAITQCISGDGCCPTGCTHQLDSDCNCTPKTCAQLGVQCGETDNGCGTIIECQCGAGKSCVAGICETESPGTRPIGDACTNASQCSGVDAICITETNFKHGYCSQNCQTSSECPTGSHCGTVRPGLRICAKSCTDNTQCRADGYLCHIPLMDVVENDVKECAPAGTGTAAVGQPCQAIWQCSGGTRASCLTSYPGGYCTESCAFFTALCPNGSTCDSNNQCHKDCLTSLDCRSGYICRAGGGFSSNLKCYPQ
;
A
#
# COMPACT_ATOMS: atom_id res chain seq x y z
N MET A 1 10.72 -45.45 -33.95
CA MET A 1 11.99 -44.87 -34.40
C MET A 1 12.53 -44.10 -33.19
N LYS A 2 13.42 -44.60 -32.33
CA LYS A 2 14.81 -45.13 -32.48
C LYS A 2 15.84 -44.01 -32.74
N HIS A 3 16.74 -43.82 -31.75
CA HIS A 3 17.83 -42.82 -31.67
C HIS A 3 17.35 -41.35 -31.47
N LEU A 4 18.06 -40.45 -30.78
CA LEU A 4 19.45 -40.47 -30.26
C LEU A 4 19.52 -40.39 -28.71
N SER A 5 20.67 -40.10 -28.09
CA SER A 5 20.90 -40.32 -26.64
C SER A 5 22.03 -39.48 -26.01
N LEU A 6 21.97 -39.36 -24.66
CA LEU A 6 23.06 -39.19 -23.68
C LEU A 6 23.59 -37.78 -23.31
N LEU A 7 23.98 -37.67 -22.02
CA LEU A 7 24.85 -36.69 -21.35
C LEU A 7 24.28 -35.26 -21.08
N ALA A 8 24.53 -34.60 -19.94
CA ALA A 8 25.32 -34.96 -18.74
C ALA A 8 24.71 -34.41 -17.43
N THR A 9 25.30 -34.79 -16.28
CA THR A 9 24.95 -34.38 -14.90
C THR A 9 26.24 -34.02 -14.14
N LEU A 10 26.16 -33.54 -12.88
CA LEU A 10 27.27 -33.17 -11.95
C LEU A 10 28.03 -31.87 -12.34
N LEU A 11 28.53 -30.99 -11.43
CA LEU A 11 28.44 -30.77 -9.96
C LEU A 11 27.95 -29.29 -9.73
N ILE A 12 28.01 -28.57 -8.59
CA ILE A 12 28.57 -28.73 -7.22
C ILE A 12 27.78 -27.89 -6.20
N PHE A 13 28.05 -28.04 -4.89
CA PHE A 13 27.62 -27.14 -3.80
C PHE A 13 28.70 -26.09 -3.47
N ALA A 14 28.29 -24.86 -3.12
CA ALA A 14 29.15 -23.91 -2.39
C ALA A 14 28.32 -22.91 -1.56
N VAL A 15 28.02 -23.27 -0.30
CA VAL A 15 27.54 -22.32 0.73
C VAL A 15 28.72 -21.98 1.63
N LEU A 16 28.96 -20.70 1.93
CA LEU A 16 29.71 -20.30 3.11
C LEU A 16 29.38 -18.86 3.55
N PHE A 17 29.14 -18.71 4.86
CA PHE A 17 29.06 -17.42 5.54
C PHE A 17 30.42 -16.72 5.57
N SER A 18 30.41 -15.40 5.73
CA SER A 18 31.44 -14.73 6.53
C SER A 18 30.86 -13.49 7.22
N ALA A 19 31.02 -13.42 8.54
CA ALA A 19 30.62 -12.28 9.36
C ALA A 19 31.64 -12.08 10.50
N CYS A 20 32.33 -10.93 10.48
CA CYS A 20 33.14 -10.36 11.56
C CYS A 20 33.20 -8.85 11.29
N THR A 21 32.58 -7.96 12.08
CA THR A 21 32.98 -7.52 13.44
C THR A 21 34.41 -6.98 13.53
N GLN A 22 34.56 -5.65 13.52
CA GLN A 22 35.27 -4.93 14.59
C GLN A 22 35.09 -3.39 14.54
N SER A 23 34.65 -2.86 15.68
CA SER A 23 34.95 -1.52 16.22
C SER A 23 35.78 -1.76 17.52
N PRO A 24 36.25 -0.78 18.34
CA PRO A 24 35.82 0.63 18.45
C PRO A 24 36.93 1.69 18.69
N ARG A 25 36.55 2.98 18.68
CA ARG A 25 37.10 4.14 19.44
C ARG A 25 36.28 5.41 19.09
N ARG A 26 36.10 6.44 19.93
CA ARG A 26 35.89 6.56 21.40
C ARG A 26 35.46 8.01 21.72
N GLY A 27 34.52 8.24 22.64
CA GLY A 27 33.93 9.55 22.97
C GLY A 27 32.47 9.64 22.49
N ARG A 28 31.43 9.91 23.29
CA ARG A 28 31.27 10.61 24.59
C ARG A 28 31.53 12.12 24.46
N SER A 29 30.62 13.02 24.86
CA SER A 29 29.41 12.89 25.72
C SER A 29 28.13 13.47 25.11
N SER A 30 26.99 12.91 25.51
CA SER A 30 25.66 13.51 25.47
C SER A 30 25.20 13.75 26.91
N GLU A 31 24.74 14.95 27.27
CA GLU A 31 23.91 15.17 28.46
C GLU A 31 23.26 16.58 28.42
N THR A 32 21.94 16.59 28.54
CA THR A 32 21.00 17.71 28.75
C THR A 32 19.74 17.10 29.43
N PRO A 33 18.74 17.86 29.92
CA PRO A 33 18.60 19.31 30.12
C PRO A 33 18.22 19.62 31.61
N ILE A 34 17.37 20.65 31.81
CA ILE A 34 16.51 21.01 32.97
C ILE A 34 17.12 21.55 34.27
N ASN A 35 16.38 22.34 35.07
CA ASN A 35 15.48 23.49 34.80
C ASN A 35 15.12 24.17 36.16
N GLU A 36 14.86 25.48 36.16
CA GLU A 36 14.20 26.26 37.26
C GLU A 36 15.01 26.29 38.60
N ASP A 37 14.77 27.13 39.61
CA ASP A 37 13.55 27.88 39.97
C ASP A 37 13.86 29.15 40.80
N ASP A 38 12.78 29.84 41.21
CA ASP A 38 12.68 30.87 42.27
C ASP A 38 13.26 32.29 42.07
N ALA A 39 12.35 33.27 42.15
CA ALA A 39 12.62 34.68 42.44
C ALA A 39 12.08 35.02 43.84
N TRP A 40 12.62 36.05 44.51
CA TRP A 40 11.92 36.68 45.65
C TRP A 40 12.22 38.17 45.81
N SER A 41 11.45 38.80 46.71
CA SER A 41 10.98 40.18 46.60
C SER A 41 11.19 40.98 47.89
N ILE A 42 11.67 42.22 47.75
CA ILE A 42 11.39 43.39 48.60
C ILE A 42 12.05 43.50 50.01
N ASP A 43 12.19 44.77 50.42
CA ASP A 43 12.46 45.37 51.76
C ASP A 43 13.86 45.35 52.44
N ASP A 44 14.52 46.52 52.30
CA ASP A 44 14.74 47.53 53.38
C ASP A 44 15.98 47.44 54.32
N THR A 45 16.40 48.63 54.79
CA THR A 45 17.51 48.99 55.69
C THR A 45 18.95 48.82 55.15
N GLY A 46 19.93 49.70 55.42
CA GLY A 46 19.90 51.07 55.98
C GLY A 46 21.19 51.51 56.70
N THR A 47 21.76 52.68 56.35
CA THR A 47 22.83 53.46 57.10
C THR A 47 24.21 52.79 57.33
N GLU A 48 25.35 53.42 57.70
CA GLU A 48 25.81 54.79 58.10
C GLU A 48 27.17 55.12 57.40
N ASP A 49 27.79 56.31 57.36
CA ASP A 49 27.38 57.72 57.60
C ASP A 49 27.53 58.52 56.26
N THR A 50 28.47 59.42 55.92
CA THR A 50 29.61 60.12 56.58
C THR A 50 29.48 61.65 56.45
N SER A 51 29.39 62.37 57.57
CA SER A 51 29.26 63.85 57.64
C SER A 51 30.54 64.66 57.34
N TRP A 52 30.37 65.92 56.91
CA TRP A 52 30.87 67.17 57.56
C TRP A 52 30.62 68.44 56.69
N GLN A 53 30.29 69.57 57.32
CA GLN A 53 30.37 70.93 56.76
C GLN A 53 31.04 71.86 57.82
N PRO A 54 31.01 73.20 57.66
CA PRO A 54 32.13 74.02 57.21
C PRO A 54 32.82 74.74 58.39
N ASP A 55 33.79 75.62 58.09
CA ASP A 55 34.26 76.63 59.03
C ASP A 55 34.41 78.01 58.35
N VAL A 56 34.34 79.08 59.15
CA VAL A 56 34.27 80.49 58.72
C VAL A 56 35.16 81.35 59.62
N SER A 57 36.10 82.10 59.04
CA SER A 57 36.88 83.09 59.77
C SER A 57 37.01 84.42 59.03
N LEU A 58 36.70 85.50 59.75
CA LEU A 58 36.74 86.90 59.31
C LEU A 58 38.16 87.48 59.41
N VAL A 59 38.52 88.48 58.58
CA VAL A 59 39.13 89.75 59.04
C VAL A 59 39.11 90.86 57.96
N ASP A 60 38.73 92.05 58.45
CA ASP A 60 39.26 93.40 58.19
C ASP A 60 39.22 94.12 56.81
N VAL A 61 39.08 95.44 56.95
CA VAL A 61 38.96 96.49 55.93
C VAL A 61 40.16 97.43 56.03
N PRO A 62 40.64 98.02 54.92
CA PRO A 62 41.28 99.33 54.96
C PRO A 62 40.55 100.38 54.10
N VAL A 63 40.53 101.63 54.57
CA VAL A 63 39.94 102.79 53.89
C VAL A 63 41.03 103.73 53.39
N ILE A 64 40.99 104.09 52.11
CA ILE A 64 41.56 105.28 51.45
C ILE A 64 40.88 105.41 50.07
N GLY A 65 40.74 106.59 49.45
CA GLY A 65 41.09 107.94 49.86
C GLY A 65 40.45 108.97 48.92
N GLU A 66 40.53 110.25 49.25
CA GLU A 66 39.93 111.35 48.49
C GLU A 66 40.63 111.60 47.14
N ASP A 67 39.89 112.05 46.12
CA ASP A 67 40.17 113.37 45.52
C ASP A 67 39.05 113.85 44.58
N VAL A 68 38.95 115.17 44.40
CA VAL A 68 37.91 115.87 43.63
C VAL A 68 38.53 116.92 42.70
N PRO A 69 38.03 117.06 41.46
CA PRO A 69 38.13 118.33 40.74
C PRO A 69 36.73 118.90 40.42
N VAL A 70 36.39 120.03 41.03
CA VAL A 70 35.25 120.87 40.61
C VAL A 70 35.76 121.97 39.69
N ILE A 71 35.26 121.96 38.45
CA ILE A 71 35.05 123.15 37.59
C ILE A 71 33.70 122.95 36.88
N GLY A 72 32.80 123.92 36.72
CA GLY A 72 32.82 125.31 37.20
C GLY A 72 33.09 126.32 36.10
N GLU A 73 32.08 126.62 35.27
CA GLU A 73 31.47 127.98 35.17
C GLU A 73 30.20 127.94 34.27
N ASP A 74 29.34 128.95 34.44
CA ASP A 74 27.97 128.99 33.90
C ASP A 74 27.85 129.70 32.54
N VAL A 75 27.05 129.14 31.62
CA VAL A 75 26.01 129.91 30.92
C VAL A 75 24.84 128.98 30.50
N PRO A 76 23.57 129.44 30.50
CA PRO A 76 22.41 128.54 30.47
C PRO A 76 21.54 128.67 29.20
N LEU A 77 20.46 127.88 29.17
CA LEU A 77 19.29 127.97 28.29
C LEU A 77 19.51 127.65 26.80
N ASP A 78 18.86 126.58 26.36
CA ASP A 78 17.72 126.80 25.46
C ASP A 78 16.55 125.91 25.90
N ALA A 79 15.32 126.24 25.50
CA ALA A 79 14.10 125.70 26.12
C ALA A 79 13.34 124.70 25.23
N ASP A 80 13.27 123.44 25.68
CA ASP A 80 12.29 122.48 25.15
C ASP A 80 10.87 122.79 25.68
N PRO A 81 9.82 122.60 24.86
CA PRO A 81 8.48 123.07 25.18
C PRO A 81 7.76 122.19 26.22
N ILE A 82 7.25 122.81 27.28
CA ILE A 82 6.29 122.19 28.20
C ILE A 82 4.96 121.98 27.45
N MET A 83 4.49 120.74 27.39
CA MET A 83 3.18 120.40 26.82
C MET A 83 2.04 121.02 27.66
N PRO A 84 1.09 121.76 27.06
CA PRO A 84 0.00 122.40 27.80
C PRO A 84 -1.07 121.37 28.23
N GLY A 85 -0.87 120.80 29.41
CA GLY A 85 -1.73 119.79 30.04
C GLY A 85 -1.00 119.10 31.18
N CYS A 86 0.28 118.80 30.95
CA CYS A 86 1.09 117.90 31.76
C CYS A 86 1.24 118.32 33.24
N GLY A 87 1.10 117.35 34.14
CA GLY A 87 1.22 117.56 35.57
C GLY A 87 -0.02 118.23 36.15
N ASN A 88 -1.21 117.88 35.67
CA ASN A 88 -2.49 118.32 36.22
C ASN A 88 -3.15 117.27 37.14
N GLY A 89 -2.86 115.98 36.95
CA GLY A 89 -3.41 114.86 37.73
C GLY A 89 -4.46 114.00 36.99
N VAL A 90 -4.62 114.19 35.68
CA VAL A 90 -5.52 113.43 34.80
C VAL A 90 -4.72 113.00 33.56
N LEU A 91 -4.90 111.76 33.09
CA LEU A 91 -4.27 111.30 31.85
C LEU A 91 -5.09 111.76 30.65
N GLU A 92 -4.51 112.61 29.80
CA GLU A 92 -5.23 113.26 28.70
C GLU A 92 -4.85 112.72 27.30
N ALA A 93 -5.67 113.04 26.29
CA ALA A 93 -5.56 112.49 24.94
C ALA A 93 -4.35 113.06 24.17
N GLY A 94 -3.19 112.45 24.38
CA GLY A 94 -1.89 112.87 23.84
C GLY A 94 -0.73 112.62 24.81
N GLU A 95 -1.03 112.30 26.06
CA GLU A 95 -0.06 111.98 27.11
C GLU A 95 0.10 110.46 27.27
N LEU A 96 1.29 110.02 27.69
CA LEU A 96 1.57 108.64 28.07
C LEU A 96 1.45 108.42 29.58
N CYS A 97 1.67 109.48 30.37
CA CYS A 97 1.57 109.50 31.82
C CYS A 97 1.45 110.93 32.36
N ASP A 98 0.95 111.11 33.59
CA ASP A 98 0.96 112.38 34.32
C ASP A 98 1.71 112.23 35.68
N PRO A 99 2.60 113.18 36.05
CA PRO A 99 3.44 113.08 37.25
C PRO A 99 2.74 113.43 38.58
N LYS A 100 1.48 113.88 38.57
CA LYS A 100 0.64 114.01 39.78
C LYS A 100 -0.24 112.79 40.04
N ILE A 101 -0.41 111.88 39.07
CA ILE A 101 -1.03 110.58 39.30
C ILE A 101 -0.06 109.71 40.11
N VAL A 102 -0.28 109.62 41.42
CA VAL A 102 0.65 109.03 42.39
C VAL A 102 0.90 107.53 42.16
N SER A 103 -0.09 106.79 41.66
CA SER A 103 0.04 105.37 41.29
C SER A 103 -1.15 104.90 40.45
N GLY A 104 -0.96 103.83 39.68
CA GLY A 104 -2.00 103.22 38.83
C GLY A 104 -1.90 103.62 37.35
N PRO A 105 -2.90 103.25 36.52
CA PRO A 105 -2.90 103.58 35.09
C PRO A 105 -2.81 105.09 34.86
N GLY A 106 -1.82 105.52 34.08
CA GLY A 106 -1.53 106.93 33.83
C GLY A 106 -0.51 107.57 34.78
N ALA A 107 -0.05 106.89 35.83
CA ALA A 107 1.11 107.35 36.61
C ALA A 107 2.40 107.26 35.79
N CYS A 108 3.28 108.26 35.89
CA CYS A 108 4.59 108.18 35.23
C CYS A 108 5.49 107.11 35.89
N PRO A 109 6.15 106.24 35.11
CA PRO A 109 7.01 105.19 35.65
C PRO A 109 8.23 105.81 36.34
N LEU A 110 8.43 105.47 37.61
CA LEU A 110 9.62 105.86 38.40
C LEU A 110 10.73 104.81 38.31
N ASN A 111 10.37 103.58 37.92
CA ASN A 111 11.28 102.47 37.66
C ASN A 111 10.67 101.59 36.56
N CYS A 112 11.53 100.95 35.77
CA CYS A 112 11.15 99.95 34.78
C CYS A 112 11.86 98.63 35.09
N SER A 113 11.23 97.51 34.78
CA SER A 113 11.77 96.17 35.02
C SER A 113 11.25 95.22 33.96
N THR A 114 12.13 94.35 33.44
CA THR A 114 11.81 93.28 32.49
C THR A 114 12.14 91.93 33.12
N SER A 115 11.47 90.87 32.65
CA SER A 115 11.73 89.48 33.02
C SER A 115 12.63 88.74 32.03
N ASP A 116 13.07 89.43 30.98
CA ASP A 116 14.02 88.97 29.97
C ASP A 116 15.41 89.50 30.34
N SER A 117 16.37 88.60 30.59
CA SER A 117 17.75 88.95 30.99
C SER A 117 18.54 89.63 29.89
N CYS A 118 18.20 89.41 28.61
CA CYS A 118 18.88 90.07 27.48
C CYS A 118 18.33 91.47 27.16
N MET A 119 17.41 91.99 27.96
CA MET A 119 16.82 93.31 27.79
C MET A 119 17.07 94.19 29.02
N GLN A 120 17.46 95.44 28.80
CA GLN A 120 17.39 96.46 29.83
C GLN A 120 16.10 97.26 29.67
N ALA A 121 15.26 97.29 30.71
CA ALA A 121 14.07 98.12 30.74
C ALA A 121 14.42 99.53 31.24
N ILE A 122 14.39 100.52 30.36
CA ILE A 122 14.74 101.92 30.64
C ILE A 122 13.52 102.84 30.52
N ILE A 123 13.53 103.97 31.24
CA ILE A 123 12.53 105.02 31.07
C ILE A 123 12.94 105.88 29.87
N VAL A 124 12.04 106.01 28.89
CA VAL A 124 12.23 106.83 27.69
C VAL A 124 11.18 107.94 27.67
N GLY A 125 11.58 109.16 27.28
CA GLY A 125 10.78 110.37 27.42
C GLY A 125 11.00 111.07 28.78
N SER A 126 10.14 112.03 29.13
CA SER A 126 10.28 112.82 30.36
C SER A 126 8.97 112.87 31.16
N PRO A 127 9.00 112.65 32.50
CA PRO A 127 7.83 112.85 33.35
C PRO A 127 7.32 114.29 33.36
N HIS A 128 8.21 115.28 33.14
CA HIS A 128 7.85 116.70 33.06
C HIS A 128 7.13 117.07 31.77
N ASN A 129 7.26 116.25 30.73
CA ASN A 129 6.61 116.42 29.42
C ASN A 129 5.60 115.29 29.14
N CYS A 130 5.19 114.53 30.15
CA CYS A 130 4.14 113.50 30.08
C CYS A 130 4.35 112.42 29.00
N THR A 131 5.63 112.15 28.68
CA THR A 131 6.09 111.21 27.65
C THR A 131 6.87 110.02 28.23
N ALA A 132 7.08 109.97 29.55
CA ALA A 132 7.81 108.90 30.21
C ALA A 132 7.07 107.56 30.09
N HIS A 133 7.70 106.58 29.45
CA HIS A 133 7.23 105.20 29.35
C HIS A 133 8.41 104.24 29.46
N CYS A 134 8.15 102.98 29.82
CA CYS A 134 9.17 101.94 29.79
C CYS A 134 9.38 101.46 28.36
N ALA A 135 10.65 101.38 27.93
CA ALA A 135 11.07 100.70 26.71
C ALA A 135 12.15 99.67 27.06
N ASN A 136 12.10 98.51 26.40
CA ASN A 136 13.14 97.49 26.51
C ASN A 136 14.16 97.69 25.39
N THR A 137 15.43 97.84 25.74
CA THR A 137 16.56 97.88 24.80
C THR A 137 17.44 96.66 24.99
N PRO A 138 17.86 95.97 23.92
CA PRO A 138 18.70 94.78 24.05
C PRO A 138 20.08 95.12 24.63
N LEU A 139 20.61 94.25 25.48
CA LEU A 139 22.00 94.28 25.89
C LEU A 139 22.90 93.86 24.71
N THR A 140 24.04 94.54 24.56
CA THR A 140 24.97 94.40 23.42
C THR A 140 26.44 94.38 23.84
N ALA A 141 26.70 94.36 25.15
CA ALA A 141 28.03 94.23 25.73
C ALA A 141 28.13 92.85 26.40
N CYS A 142 29.27 92.20 26.25
CA CYS A 142 29.55 90.90 26.85
C CYS A 142 29.85 91.10 28.35
N GLN A 143 29.03 90.52 29.23
CA GLN A 143 29.16 90.71 30.68
C GLN A 143 28.84 89.43 31.47
N HIS A 144 29.89 88.87 32.05
CA HIS A 144 29.86 87.69 32.90
C HIS A 144 28.84 87.79 34.07
N GLY A 145 27.89 86.86 34.12
CA GLY A 145 26.98 86.67 35.25
C GLY A 145 25.72 87.54 35.24
N ASP A 146 25.32 88.08 34.08
CA ASP A 146 24.04 88.80 33.92
C ASP A 146 22.90 87.93 33.35
N GLY A 147 23.22 86.73 32.85
CA GLY A 147 22.24 85.78 32.31
C GLY A 147 21.84 86.04 30.85
N CYS A 148 22.62 86.82 30.09
CA CYS A 148 22.46 87.01 28.65
C CYS A 148 23.66 86.48 27.84
N CYS A 149 23.49 86.28 26.53
CA CYS A 149 24.59 86.06 25.60
C CYS A 149 24.32 86.85 24.29
N PRO A 150 24.82 88.10 24.17
CA PRO A 150 24.62 88.92 22.96
C PRO A 150 25.38 88.44 21.73
N ASP A 151 24.91 88.82 20.54
CA ASP A 151 25.55 88.55 19.24
C ASP A 151 27.01 89.06 19.21
N GLY A 152 27.97 88.12 19.18
CA GLY A 152 29.41 88.40 19.17
C GLY A 152 30.14 88.10 20.48
N CYS A 153 29.43 87.72 21.53
CA CYS A 153 30.01 87.26 22.80
C CYS A 153 30.35 85.76 22.78
N THR A 154 31.20 85.31 23.72
CA THR A 154 31.70 83.93 23.80
C THR A 154 32.00 83.55 25.25
N SER A 155 32.06 82.26 25.57
CA SER A 155 32.44 81.73 26.89
C SER A 155 33.78 82.22 27.46
N ALA A 156 34.63 82.87 26.65
CA ALA A 156 35.91 83.47 27.06
C ALA A 156 35.81 84.97 27.45
N ASN A 157 34.71 85.64 27.13
CA ASN A 157 34.43 87.04 27.52
C ASN A 157 33.01 87.27 28.10
N ASP A 158 32.19 86.23 28.15
CA ASP A 158 30.86 86.17 28.74
C ASP A 158 30.53 84.72 29.13
N ASN A 159 30.40 84.41 30.42
CA ASN A 159 30.23 83.03 30.90
C ASN A 159 28.78 82.54 30.92
N ASP A 160 27.80 83.37 30.54
CA ASP A 160 26.42 82.94 30.33
C ASP A 160 26.19 82.40 28.89
N CYS A 161 27.16 82.58 27.99
CA CYS A 161 27.23 81.92 26.68
C CYS A 161 27.64 80.43 26.80
N SER A 162 26.71 79.51 26.56
CA SER A 162 26.96 78.05 26.65
C SER A 162 27.61 77.42 25.41
N THR A 163 28.60 76.55 25.66
CA THR A 163 29.13 75.43 24.82
C THR A 163 29.09 75.56 23.29
N ARG A 164 30.29 75.62 22.68
CA ARG A 164 30.46 75.68 21.21
C ARG A 164 30.38 74.31 20.54
N CYS A 165 29.19 73.95 20.08
CA CYS A 165 29.10 72.91 19.07
C CYS A 165 29.81 73.32 17.77
N GLY A 166 30.76 72.52 17.29
CA GLY A 166 31.47 72.71 16.01
C GLY A 166 32.85 73.36 16.11
N ASP A 167 33.57 73.20 17.22
CA ASP A 167 34.90 73.79 17.41
C ASP A 167 36.09 72.83 17.21
N GLY A 168 35.83 71.51 17.17
CA GLY A 168 36.84 70.48 16.89
C GLY A 168 37.39 69.72 18.09
N VAL A 169 36.85 69.92 19.31
CA VAL A 169 37.02 68.98 20.43
C VAL A 169 35.69 68.28 20.76
N LEU A 170 35.67 67.40 21.76
CA LEU A 170 34.44 66.75 22.27
C LEU A 170 34.28 67.14 23.74
N ASP A 171 33.35 68.04 24.01
CA ASP A 171 33.19 68.66 25.33
C ASP A 171 32.24 67.89 26.26
N VAL A 172 32.31 68.20 27.56
CA VAL A 172 31.51 67.53 28.60
C VAL A 172 30.04 67.96 28.50
N GLY A 173 29.27 67.16 27.78
CA GLY A 173 27.84 67.39 27.51
C GLY A 173 27.45 67.06 26.07
N GLU A 174 28.42 66.94 25.17
CA GLU A 174 28.21 66.63 23.76
C GLU A 174 28.17 65.12 23.51
N ALA A 175 27.36 64.70 22.53
CA ALA A 175 27.40 63.34 21.99
C ALA A 175 28.46 63.19 20.89
N CYS A 176 28.73 64.29 20.18
CA CYS A 176 29.69 64.39 19.09
C CYS A 176 29.92 65.87 18.72
N ASP A 177 31.00 66.16 18.00
CA ASP A 177 31.30 67.47 17.40
C ASP A 177 31.46 67.37 15.86
N PRO A 178 30.93 68.34 15.08
CA PRO A 178 31.04 68.36 13.61
C PRO A 178 32.35 68.98 13.07
N GLY A 179 33.16 69.62 13.92
CA GLY A 179 34.53 70.05 13.59
C GLY A 179 35.53 68.88 13.58
N ILE A 180 35.31 67.84 14.40
CA ILE A 180 36.07 66.59 14.37
C ILE A 180 35.76 65.84 13.06
N SER A 181 36.64 66.00 12.07
CA SER A 181 36.46 65.46 10.71
C SER A 181 36.33 63.93 10.60
N SER A 182 36.88 63.16 11.54
CA SER A 182 36.71 61.69 11.64
C SER A 182 37.31 61.14 12.95
N GLY A 183 36.83 59.99 13.40
CA GLY A 183 37.32 59.29 14.59
C GLY A 183 36.40 59.44 15.81
N PRO A 184 36.86 59.05 17.02
CA PRO A 184 36.10 59.23 18.25
C PRO A 184 35.72 60.71 18.46
N GLY A 185 34.45 60.98 18.75
CA GLY A 185 33.90 62.32 18.89
C GLY A 185 33.34 62.93 17.60
N ALA A 186 33.68 62.41 16.41
CA ALA A 186 33.12 62.92 15.15
C ALA A 186 31.61 62.66 15.02
N CYS A 187 30.83 63.65 14.61
CA CYS A 187 29.38 63.46 14.43
C CYS A 187 29.05 62.46 13.30
N PRO A 188 28.23 61.42 13.59
CA PRO A 188 27.84 60.43 12.60
C PRO A 188 26.90 61.05 11.54
N THR A 189 27.26 60.91 10.27
CA THR A 189 26.46 61.35 9.12
C THR A 189 25.63 60.21 8.51
N VAL A 190 26.07 58.96 8.68
CA VAL A 190 25.33 57.74 8.32
C VAL A 190 25.61 56.69 9.39
N CYS A 191 24.54 56.11 9.95
CA CYS A 191 24.66 54.98 10.87
C CYS A 191 24.66 53.67 10.08
N THR A 192 25.69 52.83 10.28
CA THR A 192 25.80 51.51 9.66
C THR A 192 26.29 50.48 10.69
N HIS A 193 25.96 49.21 10.48
CA HIS A 193 26.35 48.08 11.33
C HIS A 193 26.48 46.80 10.48
N ALA A 194 27.07 45.75 11.06
CA ALA A 194 27.27 44.47 10.37
C ALA A 194 26.14 43.45 10.57
N ASN A 195 25.21 43.68 11.52
CA ASN A 195 24.12 42.77 11.82
C ASN A 195 22.86 43.15 11.03
N ALA A 196 22.40 42.31 10.09
CA ALA A 196 21.22 42.59 9.27
C ALA A 196 19.90 42.70 10.07
N CYS A 197 19.85 42.15 11.29
CA CYS A 197 18.70 42.24 12.20
C CYS A 197 18.69 43.45 13.13
N MET A 198 19.56 44.44 12.88
CA MET A 198 19.47 45.75 13.54
C MET A 198 19.00 46.81 12.55
N ARG A 199 18.34 47.83 13.06
CA ARG A 199 17.98 49.03 12.31
C ARG A 199 18.73 50.21 12.91
N ALA A 200 19.71 50.70 12.15
CA ALA A 200 20.41 51.95 12.48
C ALA A 200 19.48 53.14 12.22
N SER A 201 19.36 54.05 13.20
CA SER A 201 18.71 55.35 13.03
C SER A 201 19.60 56.46 13.59
N LEU A 202 19.69 57.56 12.86
CA LEU A 202 20.42 58.76 13.29
C LEU A 202 19.44 59.69 14.01
N ILE A 203 19.65 59.90 15.31
CA ILE A 203 18.88 60.85 16.12
C ILE A 203 19.72 62.08 16.47
N GLY A 204 19.07 63.16 16.87
CA GLY A 204 19.72 64.46 17.13
C GLY A 204 20.21 65.13 15.85
N THR A 205 21.06 66.16 15.99
CA THR A 205 21.69 66.82 14.83
C THR A 205 23.16 67.11 15.09
N ALA A 206 23.97 67.08 14.03
CA ALA A 206 25.38 67.42 14.09
C ALA A 206 25.59 68.92 14.41
N ALA A 207 24.67 69.78 13.97
CA ALA A 207 24.69 71.22 14.26
C ALA A 207 24.39 71.57 15.73
N ASN A 208 23.83 70.63 16.50
CA ASN A 208 23.54 70.78 17.93
C ASN A 208 24.31 69.73 18.77
N CYS A 209 25.35 69.11 18.22
CA CYS A 209 26.26 68.17 18.91
C CYS A 209 25.55 67.01 19.65
N THR A 210 24.40 66.63 19.11
CA THR A 210 23.50 65.59 19.63
C THR A 210 23.34 64.42 18.65
N ALA A 211 24.00 64.47 17.48
CA ALA A 211 23.93 63.41 16.49
C ALA A 211 24.48 62.08 17.05
N SER A 212 23.62 61.07 17.16
CA SER A 212 23.96 59.77 17.70
C SER A 212 23.25 58.64 16.96
N CYS A 213 23.91 57.51 16.84
CA CYS A 213 23.34 56.30 16.24
C CYS A 213 22.66 55.46 17.30
N VAL A 214 21.33 55.36 17.22
CA VAL A 214 20.57 54.33 17.94
C VAL A 214 20.38 53.11 17.06
N PHE A 215 20.34 51.95 17.69
CA PHE A 215 20.19 50.65 17.03
C PHE A 215 18.98 49.95 17.64
N GLU A 216 17.93 49.75 16.86
CA GLU A 216 16.74 48.99 17.26
C GLU A 216 16.85 47.56 16.73
N GLU A 217 16.47 46.56 17.53
CA GLU A 217 16.44 45.16 17.07
C GLU A 217 15.16 44.89 16.26
N ILE A 218 15.32 44.27 15.09
CA ILE A 218 14.22 43.79 14.27
C ILE A 218 13.75 42.47 14.88
N THR A 219 12.64 42.53 15.60
CA THR A 219 12.03 41.39 16.32
C THR A 219 10.75 40.86 15.66
N GLN A 220 10.27 41.55 14.62
CA GLN A 220 9.10 41.18 13.81
C GLN A 220 9.55 40.61 12.47
N CYS A 221 8.77 39.69 11.92
CA CYS A 221 8.98 39.09 10.61
C CYS A 221 8.56 40.09 9.52
N ILE A 222 9.53 40.64 8.77
CA ILE A 222 9.32 41.74 7.81
C ILE A 222 10.06 41.41 6.51
N ASN A 223 9.33 40.74 5.62
CA ASN A 223 9.78 40.41 4.26
C ASN A 223 10.57 41.54 3.59
N SER A 224 11.76 41.18 3.10
CA SER A 224 12.66 42.00 2.28
C SER A 224 13.44 43.11 3.03
N ASP A 225 13.61 42.98 4.35
CA ASP A 225 14.51 43.83 5.14
C ASP A 225 15.94 43.24 5.36
N ASN A 226 16.15 41.97 5.00
CA ASN A 226 17.38 41.17 5.13
C ASN A 226 17.67 40.57 6.52
N CYS A 227 16.73 40.65 7.47
CA CYS A 227 16.80 39.95 8.76
C CYS A 227 16.18 38.54 8.69
N CYS A 228 16.44 37.73 9.71
CA CYS A 228 15.60 36.58 10.06
C CYS A 228 15.57 36.46 11.61
N PRO A 229 14.58 37.05 12.29
CA PRO A 229 14.46 36.96 13.75
C PRO A 229 14.16 35.53 14.22
N ALA A 230 14.50 35.20 15.47
CA ALA A 230 14.36 33.84 16.01
C ALA A 230 12.93 33.28 16.10
N ASN A 231 11.90 34.10 15.85
CA ASN A 231 10.48 33.70 15.81
C ASN A 231 9.92 33.66 14.38
N CYS A 232 10.77 33.82 13.37
CA CYS A 232 10.40 33.95 11.96
C CYS A 232 10.94 32.77 11.13
N ASN A 233 10.31 32.56 9.98
CA ASN A 233 10.57 31.44 9.07
C ASN A 233 10.20 31.85 7.64
N ALA A 234 10.59 31.07 6.64
CA ALA A 234 10.42 31.40 5.23
C ALA A 234 8.94 31.49 4.76
N ASN A 235 7.95 31.15 5.61
CA ASN A 235 6.53 31.41 5.32
C ASN A 235 6.07 32.82 5.75
N ASN A 236 6.70 33.45 6.75
CA ASN A 236 6.33 34.78 7.24
C ASN A 236 7.41 35.85 6.97
N ASP A 237 8.65 35.45 6.69
CA ASP A 237 9.75 36.31 6.29
C ASP A 237 10.59 35.69 5.15
N ASN A 238 10.52 36.28 3.96
CA ASN A 238 11.26 35.80 2.79
C ASN A 238 12.78 36.01 2.85
N ASN A 239 13.32 36.60 3.93
CA ASN A 239 14.75 36.62 4.20
C ASN A 239 15.23 35.48 5.11
N CYS A 240 14.32 34.75 5.76
CA CYS A 240 14.65 33.48 6.39
C CYS A 240 14.92 32.39 5.34
N ALA A 241 15.92 31.54 5.60
CA ALA A 241 16.09 30.28 4.88
C ALA A 241 15.13 29.23 5.46
N SER A 242 14.73 28.26 4.64
CA SER A 242 13.92 27.11 5.09
C SER A 242 14.77 26.06 5.82
N PHE A 243 14.22 25.49 6.89
CA PHE A 243 14.94 24.64 7.86
C PHE A 243 14.23 23.31 8.13
N CYS A 244 14.34 22.39 7.19
CA CYS A 244 13.91 21.00 7.33
C CYS A 244 14.26 20.37 8.70
N GLY A 245 13.22 20.04 9.47
CA GLY A 245 13.27 19.53 10.83
C GLY A 245 12.67 20.44 11.90
N ASN A 246 12.09 21.61 11.56
CA ASN A 246 11.60 22.58 12.54
C ASN A 246 10.12 22.39 12.94
N GLY A 247 9.32 21.70 12.11
CA GLY A 247 7.90 21.40 12.32
C GLY A 247 6.91 22.30 11.57
N ILE A 248 7.38 23.17 10.66
CA ILE A 248 6.60 24.12 9.87
C ILE A 248 7.03 23.99 8.41
N ILE A 249 6.22 23.37 7.55
CA ILE A 249 6.53 23.19 6.12
C ILE A 249 6.74 24.55 5.44
N GLU A 250 7.95 24.80 4.93
CA GLU A 250 8.37 26.07 4.33
C GLU A 250 8.43 26.04 2.79
N PRO A 251 8.61 27.19 2.10
CA PRO A 251 8.75 27.23 0.66
C PRO A 251 9.94 26.37 0.15
N GLY A 252 9.61 25.38 -0.67
CA GLY A 252 10.56 24.38 -1.19
C GLY A 252 10.43 23.00 -0.54
N GLU A 253 9.65 22.88 0.54
CA GLU A 253 9.45 21.64 1.30
C GLU A 253 8.12 20.96 0.97
N LEU A 254 8.06 19.64 1.18
CA LEU A 254 6.88 18.79 0.96
C LEU A 254 6.39 18.11 2.26
N CYS A 255 7.18 18.19 3.31
CA CYS A 255 6.99 17.62 4.64
C CYS A 255 7.98 18.31 5.59
N ASP A 256 7.80 18.21 6.90
CA ASP A 256 8.79 18.74 7.85
C ASP A 256 8.88 17.85 9.10
N GLY A 257 10.02 17.17 9.26
CA GLY A 257 10.31 16.19 10.33
C GLY A 257 9.50 14.89 10.24
N ASN A 258 8.22 15.00 9.89
CA ASN A 258 7.24 13.93 9.66
C ASN A 258 7.37 13.26 8.27
N CYS A 259 8.47 13.53 7.57
CA CYS A 259 8.74 13.11 6.20
C CYS A 259 8.71 11.57 6.02
N PRO A 260 8.08 11.05 4.94
CA PRO A 260 7.98 9.63 4.70
C PRO A 260 9.35 9.01 4.39
N THR A 261 9.83 8.12 5.27
CA THR A 261 11.07 7.36 5.11
C THR A 261 10.89 6.06 4.29
N SER A 262 9.64 5.64 4.10
CA SER A 262 9.25 4.49 3.27
C SER A 262 7.80 4.67 2.82
N CYS A 263 7.46 4.21 1.61
CA CYS A 263 6.09 4.23 1.10
C CYS A 263 5.49 2.82 1.11
N THR A 264 4.42 2.63 1.88
CA THR A 264 3.61 1.40 1.82
C THR A 264 2.48 1.59 0.82
N PRO A 265 2.31 0.71 -0.18
CA PRO A 265 1.22 0.86 -1.15
C PRO A 265 -0.16 0.60 -0.51
N PRO A 266 -1.21 1.33 -0.94
CA PRO A 266 -2.55 1.23 -0.36
C PRO A 266 -3.29 -0.08 -0.69
N ASN A 267 -2.79 -0.85 -1.65
CA ASN A 267 -3.27 -2.17 -2.06
C ASN A 267 -2.19 -2.86 -2.94
N SER A 268 -2.31 -4.17 -3.17
CA SER A 268 -1.35 -4.94 -3.97
C SER A 268 -1.19 -4.42 -5.41
N CYS A 269 -2.24 -3.85 -5.99
CA CYS A 269 -2.24 -3.30 -7.36
C CYS A 269 -1.68 -1.87 -7.47
N THR A 270 -1.00 -1.40 -6.44
CA THR A 270 -0.32 -0.11 -6.45
C THR A 270 1.15 -0.31 -6.17
N SER A 271 2.01 0.22 -7.04
CA SER A 271 3.43 0.41 -6.73
C SER A 271 3.62 1.79 -6.12
N SER A 272 4.37 1.89 -5.02
CA SER A 272 4.67 3.16 -4.36
C SER A 272 6.17 3.42 -4.38
N VAL A 273 6.58 4.52 -5.02
CA VAL A 273 7.98 4.93 -5.14
C VAL A 273 8.22 6.14 -4.26
N LEU A 274 9.17 6.03 -3.34
CA LEU A 274 9.70 7.16 -2.59
C LEU A 274 10.69 7.92 -3.47
N SER A 275 10.48 9.22 -3.65
CA SER A 275 11.38 10.13 -4.38
C SER A 275 11.73 11.34 -3.54
N GLY A 276 12.97 11.82 -3.61
CA GLY A 276 13.51 12.87 -2.73
C GLY A 276 14.11 12.29 -1.44
N SER A 277 14.36 13.14 -0.44
CA SER A 277 14.89 12.73 0.87
C SER A 277 14.16 13.42 2.02
N ALA A 278 13.92 12.66 3.09
CA ALA A 278 13.46 13.19 4.38
C ALA A 278 14.50 14.13 5.03
N SER A 279 15.79 13.98 4.71
CA SER A 279 16.86 14.85 5.20
C SER A 279 16.97 16.20 4.47
N THR A 280 16.13 16.42 3.45
CA THR A 280 16.03 17.68 2.70
C THR A 280 14.57 18.04 2.43
N CYS A 281 13.65 17.51 3.25
CA CYS A 281 12.21 17.75 3.24
C CYS A 281 11.54 17.67 1.85
N SER A 282 12.13 16.84 0.98
CA SER A 282 11.74 16.66 -0.42
C SER A 282 11.16 15.27 -0.71
N SER A 283 11.10 14.41 0.32
CA SER A 283 10.54 13.07 0.24
C SER A 283 9.03 13.09 -0.02
N MET A 284 8.62 12.53 -1.15
CA MET A 284 7.22 12.30 -1.51
C MET A 284 7.00 10.86 -1.98
N CYS A 285 5.85 10.30 -1.65
CA CYS A 285 5.40 9.01 -2.16
C CYS A 285 4.60 9.21 -3.45
N THR A 286 5.07 8.64 -4.55
CA THR A 286 4.32 8.58 -5.82
C THR A 286 3.71 7.19 -6.01
N ASN A 287 2.40 7.13 -6.27
CA ASN A 287 1.65 5.90 -6.41
C ASN A 287 1.33 5.65 -7.89
N SER A 288 1.77 4.52 -8.43
CA SER A 288 1.50 4.10 -9.81
C SER A 288 0.70 2.80 -9.81
N ALA A 289 -0.45 2.80 -10.50
CA ALA A 289 -1.29 1.62 -10.65
C ALA A 289 -0.59 0.55 -11.49
N ILE A 290 -0.59 -0.69 -11.00
CA ILE A 290 -0.16 -1.86 -11.76
C ILE A 290 -1.28 -2.18 -12.76
N THR A 291 -0.93 -2.20 -14.05
CA THR A 291 -1.87 -2.35 -15.17
C THR A 291 -1.48 -3.47 -16.14
N GLN A 292 -0.35 -4.14 -15.89
CA GLN A 292 0.09 -5.32 -16.63
C GLN A 292 -0.33 -6.57 -15.86
N CYS A 293 -0.79 -7.60 -16.57
CA CYS A 293 -1.08 -8.90 -15.98
C CYS A 293 0.23 -9.63 -15.70
N ILE A 294 0.61 -9.83 -14.43
CA ILE A 294 1.90 -10.41 -14.03
C ILE A 294 1.67 -11.45 -12.93
N SER A 295 1.46 -12.69 -13.37
CA SER A 295 1.26 -13.85 -12.49
C SER A 295 2.37 -13.97 -11.42
N GLY A 296 1.99 -13.84 -10.15
CA GLY A 296 2.85 -14.00 -8.98
C GLY A 296 3.26 -12.69 -8.29
N ASP A 297 2.73 -11.53 -8.69
CA ASP A 297 3.02 -10.23 -8.05
C ASP A 297 2.01 -9.85 -6.94
N GLY A 298 0.89 -10.57 -6.82
CA GLY A 298 -0.16 -10.33 -5.83
C GLY A 298 -1.27 -9.36 -6.26
N CYS A 299 -1.25 -8.84 -7.49
CA CYS A 299 -2.26 -7.95 -8.05
C CYS A 299 -3.19 -8.64 -9.05
N CYS A 300 -4.45 -8.21 -9.10
CA CYS A 300 -5.33 -8.45 -10.24
C CYS A 300 -5.78 -7.11 -10.87
N PRO A 301 -5.13 -6.64 -11.95
CA PRO A 301 -5.55 -5.42 -12.63
C PRO A 301 -6.89 -5.57 -13.36
N THR A 302 -7.64 -4.47 -13.47
CA THR A 302 -8.92 -4.44 -14.22
C THR A 302 -8.70 -4.81 -15.69
N GLY A 303 -9.24 -5.96 -16.12
CA GLY A 303 -9.12 -6.50 -17.46
C GLY A 303 -8.18 -7.71 -17.57
N CYS A 304 -7.40 -8.00 -16.54
CA CYS A 304 -6.70 -9.27 -16.40
C CYS A 304 -7.68 -10.40 -16.03
N THR A 305 -7.24 -11.63 -16.24
CA THR A 305 -8.02 -12.86 -15.93
C THR A 305 -7.07 -13.90 -15.38
N HIS A 306 -7.58 -14.90 -14.65
CA HIS A 306 -6.75 -15.98 -14.08
C HIS A 306 -5.82 -16.69 -15.10
N GLN A 307 -6.15 -16.67 -16.39
CA GLN A 307 -5.36 -17.28 -17.46
C GLN A 307 -4.22 -16.39 -17.99
N LEU A 308 -4.17 -15.12 -17.57
CA LEU A 308 -3.10 -14.15 -17.83
C LEU A 308 -2.38 -13.73 -16.54
N ASP A 309 -3.07 -13.83 -15.40
CA ASP A 309 -2.62 -13.39 -14.09
C ASP A 309 -3.11 -14.35 -13.00
N SER A 310 -2.21 -15.12 -12.38
CA SER A 310 -2.55 -16.07 -11.32
C SER A 310 -3.17 -15.44 -10.07
N ASP A 311 -2.94 -14.14 -9.83
CA ASP A 311 -3.45 -13.44 -8.67
C ASP A 311 -4.88 -12.88 -8.89
N CYS A 312 -5.40 -13.00 -10.12
CA CYS A 312 -6.81 -12.80 -10.41
C CYS A 312 -7.68 -13.97 -9.93
N ASN A 313 -8.59 -13.68 -9.00
CA ASN A 313 -9.62 -14.60 -8.49
C ASN A 313 -10.29 -15.42 -9.62
N CYS A 314 -9.93 -16.70 -9.71
CA CYS A 314 -10.54 -17.57 -10.70
C CYS A 314 -11.98 -17.92 -10.32
N THR A 315 -12.88 -17.90 -11.30
CA THR A 315 -14.26 -18.39 -11.12
C THR A 315 -14.39 -19.74 -11.82
N PRO A 316 -14.49 -20.86 -11.07
CA PRO A 316 -14.67 -22.19 -11.62
C PRO A 316 -15.83 -22.27 -12.64
N LYS A 317 -15.51 -22.69 -13.86
CA LYS A 317 -16.52 -22.98 -14.88
C LYS A 317 -17.09 -24.38 -14.66
N THR A 318 -18.40 -24.50 -14.74
CA THR A 318 -19.09 -25.80 -14.80
C THR A 318 -18.90 -26.45 -16.16
N CYS A 319 -19.11 -27.78 -16.24
CA CYS A 319 -19.11 -28.55 -17.50
C CYS A 319 -19.93 -27.86 -18.62
N ALA A 320 -21.12 -27.36 -18.29
CA ALA A 320 -22.00 -26.65 -19.21
C ALA A 320 -21.40 -25.32 -19.74
N GLN A 321 -20.65 -24.59 -18.91
CA GLN A 321 -19.95 -23.35 -19.30
C GLN A 321 -18.66 -23.62 -20.10
N LEU A 322 -18.13 -24.83 -20.04
CA LEU A 322 -17.01 -25.30 -20.88
C LEU A 322 -17.47 -25.93 -22.20
N GLY A 323 -18.76 -26.26 -22.32
CA GLY A 323 -19.30 -27.04 -23.44
C GLY A 323 -18.96 -28.55 -23.38
N VAL A 324 -18.38 -29.01 -22.26
CA VAL A 324 -17.99 -30.42 -22.05
C VAL A 324 -19.20 -31.20 -21.55
N GLN A 325 -19.55 -32.29 -22.24
CA GLN A 325 -20.67 -33.14 -21.84
C GLN A 325 -20.27 -34.15 -20.77
N CYS A 326 -19.08 -34.74 -20.88
CA CYS A 326 -18.57 -35.72 -19.93
C CYS A 326 -17.05 -35.88 -19.94
N GLY A 327 -16.54 -36.60 -18.94
CA GLY A 327 -15.12 -36.87 -18.71
C GLY A 327 -14.47 -35.88 -17.76
N GLU A 328 -13.18 -36.09 -17.48
CA GLU A 328 -12.36 -35.17 -16.70
C GLU A 328 -11.98 -33.95 -17.56
N THR A 329 -12.14 -32.75 -16.99
CA THR A 329 -11.71 -31.50 -17.64
C THR A 329 -11.30 -30.45 -16.61
N ASP A 330 -10.44 -29.50 -16.97
CA ASP A 330 -10.08 -28.41 -16.06
C ASP A 330 -11.18 -27.34 -16.02
N ASN A 331 -11.53 -26.87 -14.82
CA ASN A 331 -12.57 -25.84 -14.63
C ASN A 331 -12.14 -24.41 -15.05
N GLY A 332 -10.95 -24.25 -15.64
CA GLY A 332 -10.32 -22.97 -15.95
C GLY A 332 -9.44 -22.41 -14.82
N CYS A 333 -9.36 -23.13 -13.69
CA CYS A 333 -8.72 -22.71 -12.44
C CYS A 333 -7.72 -23.75 -11.90
N GLY A 334 -7.25 -24.71 -12.70
CA GLY A 334 -6.31 -25.73 -12.25
C GLY A 334 -6.93 -26.83 -11.39
N THR A 335 -8.27 -26.90 -11.30
CA THR A 335 -8.99 -27.98 -10.63
C THR A 335 -9.73 -28.82 -11.66
N ILE A 336 -9.41 -30.10 -11.72
CA ILE A 336 -10.13 -31.06 -12.55
C ILE A 336 -11.53 -31.27 -11.98
N ILE A 337 -12.54 -31.17 -12.85
CA ILE A 337 -13.93 -31.51 -12.56
C ILE A 337 -14.33 -32.73 -13.40
N GLU A 338 -15.10 -33.63 -12.78
CA GLU A 338 -15.66 -34.81 -13.44
C GLU A 338 -17.05 -34.48 -14.00
N CYS A 339 -17.17 -34.47 -15.32
CA CYS A 339 -18.45 -34.27 -16.00
C CYS A 339 -19.12 -35.64 -16.24
N GLN A 340 -20.32 -35.84 -15.71
CA GLN A 340 -21.04 -37.11 -15.80
C GLN A 340 -22.27 -37.04 -16.72
N CYS A 341 -22.53 -38.14 -17.44
CA CYS A 341 -23.72 -38.28 -18.27
C CYS A 341 -24.96 -38.61 -17.44
N GLY A 342 -26.14 -38.15 -17.91
CA GLY A 342 -27.43 -38.61 -17.38
C GLY A 342 -27.68 -40.11 -17.63
N ALA A 343 -28.56 -40.71 -16.83
CA ALA A 343 -28.83 -42.15 -16.85
C ALA A 343 -29.13 -42.71 -18.26
N GLY A 344 -28.58 -43.89 -18.56
CA GLY A 344 -28.71 -44.56 -19.87
C GLY A 344 -27.72 -44.08 -20.94
N LYS A 345 -26.68 -43.32 -20.54
CA LYS A 345 -25.64 -42.82 -21.43
C LYS A 345 -24.24 -43.03 -20.84
N SER A 346 -23.27 -43.30 -21.72
CA SER A 346 -21.86 -43.43 -21.38
C SER A 346 -21.02 -42.36 -22.07
N CYS A 347 -19.86 -42.06 -21.48
CA CYS A 347 -18.95 -41.07 -22.03
C CYS A 347 -18.06 -41.69 -23.11
N VAL A 348 -18.25 -41.28 -24.36
CA VAL A 348 -17.42 -41.71 -25.50
C VAL A 348 -16.73 -40.46 -26.06
N ALA A 349 -15.40 -40.42 -25.96
CA ALA A 349 -14.57 -39.30 -26.44
C ALA A 349 -15.01 -37.88 -25.98
N GLY A 350 -15.60 -37.76 -24.78
CA GLY A 350 -16.10 -36.50 -24.21
C GLY A 350 -17.56 -36.15 -24.57
N ILE A 351 -18.26 -37.03 -25.28
CA ILE A 351 -19.66 -36.90 -25.70
C ILE A 351 -20.53 -37.91 -24.93
N CYS A 352 -21.73 -37.50 -24.51
CA CYS A 352 -22.70 -38.38 -23.83
C CYS A 352 -23.57 -39.14 -24.83
N GLU A 353 -23.03 -40.25 -25.32
CA GLU A 353 -23.70 -41.19 -26.22
C GLU A 353 -24.64 -42.12 -25.43
N THR A 354 -25.78 -42.49 -26.02
CA THR A 354 -26.61 -43.58 -25.50
C THR A 354 -25.87 -44.90 -25.65
N GLU A 355 -25.92 -45.77 -24.64
CA GLU A 355 -25.41 -47.15 -24.71
C GLU A 355 -25.85 -47.80 -26.03
N SER A 356 -24.88 -48.12 -26.90
CA SER A 356 -25.17 -48.65 -28.22
C SER A 356 -25.66 -50.10 -28.08
N PRO A 357 -26.92 -50.43 -28.43
CA PRO A 357 -27.41 -51.78 -28.33
C PRO A 357 -26.60 -52.66 -29.29
N GLY A 358 -26.08 -53.78 -28.78
CA GLY A 358 -25.19 -54.65 -29.54
C GLY A 358 -25.81 -55.09 -30.87
N THR A 359 -25.03 -55.14 -31.93
CA THR A 359 -25.58 -55.37 -33.28
C THR A 359 -25.80 -56.85 -33.63
N ARG A 360 -25.42 -57.79 -32.75
CA ARG A 360 -25.50 -59.23 -33.03
C ARG A 360 -26.83 -59.86 -32.60
N PRO A 361 -27.58 -60.50 -33.51
CA PRO A 361 -28.87 -61.12 -33.20
C PRO A 361 -28.74 -62.36 -32.29
N ILE A 362 -29.89 -62.86 -31.83
CA ILE A 362 -30.00 -64.10 -31.07
C ILE A 362 -29.31 -65.26 -31.81
N GLY A 363 -28.45 -65.99 -31.09
CA GLY A 363 -27.67 -67.13 -31.60
C GLY A 363 -26.28 -66.82 -32.12
N ASP A 364 -25.90 -65.55 -32.31
CA ASP A 364 -24.55 -65.17 -32.74
C ASP A 364 -23.49 -65.38 -31.63
N ALA A 365 -22.22 -65.38 -32.02
CA ALA A 365 -21.07 -65.48 -31.11
C ALA A 365 -20.87 -64.18 -30.32
N CYS A 366 -20.41 -64.27 -29.07
CA CYS A 366 -20.22 -63.13 -28.18
C CYS A 366 -19.18 -63.39 -27.08
N THR A 367 -18.62 -62.31 -26.51
CA THR A 367 -17.76 -62.38 -25.32
C THR A 367 -18.30 -61.59 -24.13
N ASN A 368 -19.30 -60.72 -24.35
CA ASN A 368 -19.98 -59.93 -23.33
C ASN A 368 -21.38 -59.49 -23.83
N ALA A 369 -22.22 -59.02 -22.91
CA ALA A 369 -23.61 -58.65 -23.18
C ALA A 369 -23.77 -57.53 -24.23
N SER A 370 -22.92 -56.50 -24.20
CA SER A 370 -23.00 -55.33 -25.09
C SER A 370 -22.68 -55.62 -26.57
N GLN A 371 -22.29 -56.85 -26.93
CA GLN A 371 -22.22 -57.28 -28.33
C GLN A 371 -23.58 -57.73 -28.89
N CYS A 372 -24.55 -58.04 -28.03
CA CYS A 372 -25.82 -58.68 -28.38
C CYS A 372 -27.00 -57.70 -28.46
N SER A 373 -27.96 -57.99 -29.34
CA SER A 373 -29.06 -57.08 -29.66
C SER A 373 -30.31 -57.24 -28.81
N GLY A 374 -30.96 -56.12 -28.51
CA GLY A 374 -32.26 -56.02 -27.86
C GLY A 374 -32.18 -55.68 -26.36
N VAL A 375 -33.33 -55.71 -25.69
CA VAL A 375 -33.45 -55.38 -24.26
C VAL A 375 -32.94 -56.54 -23.40
N ASP A 376 -32.27 -56.22 -22.29
CA ASP A 376 -31.67 -57.16 -21.33
C ASP A 376 -30.89 -58.31 -22.00
N ALA A 377 -30.18 -57.99 -23.09
CA ALA A 377 -29.42 -58.94 -23.88
C ALA A 377 -28.27 -59.55 -23.06
N ILE A 378 -28.20 -60.87 -23.05
CA ILE A 378 -27.18 -61.66 -22.35
C ILE A 378 -26.23 -62.31 -23.34
N CYS A 379 -24.99 -62.52 -22.90
CA CYS A 379 -24.03 -63.36 -23.60
C CYS A 379 -23.75 -64.61 -22.76
N ILE A 380 -24.18 -65.77 -23.25
CA ILE A 380 -24.01 -67.05 -22.55
C ILE A 380 -22.63 -67.60 -22.90
N THR A 381 -21.67 -67.50 -21.98
CA THR A 381 -20.23 -67.81 -22.19
C THR A 381 -19.81 -69.18 -21.66
N GLU A 382 -20.78 -70.06 -21.41
CA GLU A 382 -20.58 -71.35 -20.76
C GLU A 382 -19.87 -72.38 -21.64
N THR A 383 -19.28 -73.40 -21.01
CA THR A 383 -18.41 -74.40 -21.64
C THR A 383 -18.97 -75.04 -22.91
N ASN A 384 -20.28 -75.34 -22.96
CA ASN A 384 -20.93 -75.92 -24.15
C ASN A 384 -21.30 -74.89 -25.22
N PHE A 385 -21.50 -73.61 -24.87
CA PHE A 385 -21.83 -72.54 -25.80
C PHE A 385 -20.55 -72.00 -26.46
N LYS A 386 -20.08 -72.70 -27.50
CA LYS A 386 -18.84 -72.36 -28.20
C LYS A 386 -18.86 -70.91 -28.70
N HIS A 387 -17.79 -70.18 -28.39
CA HIS A 387 -17.60 -68.76 -28.72
C HIS A 387 -18.73 -67.84 -28.21
N GLY A 388 -19.38 -68.24 -27.11
CA GLY A 388 -20.54 -67.57 -26.54
C GLY A 388 -21.80 -67.70 -27.39
N TYR A 389 -22.94 -67.24 -26.86
CA TYR A 389 -24.22 -67.19 -27.56
C TYR A 389 -25.02 -65.97 -27.12
N CYS A 390 -25.34 -65.08 -28.06
CA CYS A 390 -26.23 -63.95 -27.82
C CYS A 390 -27.65 -64.44 -27.58
N SER A 391 -28.26 -63.99 -26.48
CA SER A 391 -29.63 -64.35 -26.10
C SER A 391 -30.28 -63.25 -25.25
N GLN A 392 -31.48 -63.51 -24.75
CA GLN A 392 -32.24 -62.71 -23.79
C GLN A 392 -32.91 -63.68 -22.81
N ASN A 393 -33.18 -63.25 -21.57
CA ASN A 393 -34.00 -64.04 -20.64
C ASN A 393 -35.48 -63.97 -21.09
N CYS A 394 -36.25 -65.04 -20.87
CA CYS A 394 -37.66 -65.08 -21.25
C CYS A 394 -38.50 -65.99 -20.36
N GLN A 395 -39.80 -65.76 -20.32
CA GLN A 395 -40.82 -66.66 -19.76
C GLN A 395 -41.76 -67.22 -20.83
N THR A 396 -41.94 -66.51 -21.94
CA THR A 396 -42.77 -66.90 -23.10
C THR A 396 -42.07 -66.58 -24.42
N SER A 397 -42.41 -67.31 -25.49
CA SER A 397 -41.85 -67.05 -26.84
C SER A 397 -42.26 -65.70 -27.43
N SER A 398 -43.26 -65.02 -26.87
CA SER A 398 -43.66 -63.64 -27.22
C SER A 398 -42.69 -62.56 -26.74
N GLU A 399 -41.80 -62.87 -25.79
CA GLU A 399 -40.72 -61.96 -25.35
C GLU A 399 -39.52 -61.98 -26.30
N CYS A 400 -39.42 -63.02 -27.15
CA CYS A 400 -38.23 -63.25 -27.96
C CYS A 400 -38.29 -62.53 -29.33
N PRO A 401 -37.16 -61.96 -29.81
CA PRO A 401 -37.07 -61.33 -31.13
C PRO A 401 -37.44 -62.27 -32.29
N THR A 402 -37.97 -61.70 -33.37
CA THR A 402 -38.33 -62.42 -34.61
C THR A 402 -37.20 -63.35 -35.09
N GLY A 403 -37.50 -64.64 -35.22
CA GLY A 403 -36.51 -65.67 -35.55
C GLY A 403 -35.91 -66.38 -34.34
N SER A 404 -36.41 -66.12 -33.12
CA SER A 404 -36.11 -66.86 -31.89
C SER A 404 -37.39 -67.21 -31.11
N HIS A 405 -37.28 -68.12 -30.16
CA HIS A 405 -38.36 -68.56 -29.26
C HIS A 405 -37.80 -68.91 -27.87
N CYS A 406 -38.66 -69.09 -26.86
CA CYS A 406 -38.24 -69.23 -25.47
C CYS A 406 -38.01 -70.70 -25.06
N GLY A 407 -36.80 -71.20 -25.28
CA GLY A 407 -36.40 -72.59 -25.03
C GLY A 407 -35.71 -72.81 -23.68
N THR A 408 -35.82 -74.03 -23.15
CA THR A 408 -35.30 -74.44 -21.83
C THR A 408 -33.94 -75.14 -21.94
N VAL A 409 -32.86 -74.38 -21.77
CA VAL A 409 -31.48 -74.89 -21.89
C VAL A 409 -31.08 -75.80 -20.71
N ARG A 410 -31.58 -75.52 -19.51
CA ARG A 410 -31.42 -76.36 -18.31
C ARG A 410 -32.44 -75.98 -17.24
N PRO A 411 -32.63 -76.79 -16.17
CA PRO A 411 -33.56 -76.45 -15.08
C PRO A 411 -33.29 -75.05 -14.50
N GLY A 412 -34.31 -74.21 -14.51
CA GLY A 412 -34.25 -72.84 -13.99
C GLY A 412 -33.66 -71.78 -14.94
N LEU A 413 -33.27 -72.13 -16.17
CA LEU A 413 -32.79 -71.15 -17.18
C LEU A 413 -33.53 -71.33 -18.52
N ARG A 414 -34.47 -70.43 -18.79
CA ARG A 414 -35.14 -70.23 -20.09
C ARG A 414 -34.51 -69.05 -20.81
N ILE A 415 -34.26 -69.20 -22.11
CA ILE A 415 -33.58 -68.19 -22.92
C ILE A 415 -34.24 -68.07 -24.30
N CYS A 416 -34.08 -66.92 -24.96
CA CYS A 416 -34.40 -66.81 -26.37
C CYS A 416 -33.38 -67.58 -27.21
N ALA A 417 -33.77 -68.71 -27.75
CA ALA A 417 -32.96 -69.57 -28.61
C ALA A 417 -33.30 -69.32 -30.08
N LYS A 418 -32.30 -69.28 -30.96
CA LYS A 418 -32.48 -69.01 -32.39
C LYS A 418 -33.23 -70.16 -33.05
N SER A 419 -34.42 -69.89 -33.59
CA SER A 419 -35.27 -70.88 -34.27
C SER A 419 -34.64 -71.37 -35.58
N CYS A 420 -34.88 -72.63 -35.94
CA CYS A 420 -34.36 -73.21 -37.18
C CYS A 420 -35.26 -74.31 -37.78
N THR A 421 -35.04 -74.59 -39.06
CA THR A 421 -35.59 -75.73 -39.81
C THR A 421 -34.55 -76.83 -40.01
N ASP A 422 -33.30 -76.43 -40.26
CA ASP A 422 -32.15 -77.26 -40.59
C ASP A 422 -30.82 -76.64 -40.12
N ASN A 423 -29.74 -77.41 -40.22
CA ASN A 423 -28.43 -77.06 -39.66
C ASN A 423 -27.77 -75.83 -40.31
N THR A 424 -28.16 -75.41 -41.52
CA THR A 424 -27.48 -74.31 -42.23
C THR A 424 -27.74 -72.93 -41.61
N GLN A 425 -28.82 -72.80 -40.83
CA GLN A 425 -29.18 -71.58 -40.11
C GLN A 425 -28.41 -71.44 -38.77
N CYS A 426 -27.74 -72.51 -38.34
CA CYS A 426 -27.00 -72.60 -37.09
C CYS A 426 -25.49 -72.44 -37.29
N ARG A 427 -24.77 -72.08 -36.22
CA ARG A 427 -23.30 -72.02 -36.26
C ARG A 427 -22.73 -73.44 -36.28
N ALA A 428 -22.41 -73.93 -37.48
CA ALA A 428 -21.87 -75.27 -37.72
C ALA A 428 -20.63 -75.63 -36.86
N ASP A 429 -19.91 -74.63 -36.35
CA ASP A 429 -18.89 -74.80 -35.32
C ASP A 429 -19.50 -74.81 -33.90
N GLY A 430 -20.09 -75.96 -33.54
CA GLY A 430 -20.57 -76.27 -32.19
C GLY A 430 -22.08 -76.37 -32.00
N TYR A 431 -22.89 -76.07 -33.03
CA TYR A 431 -24.36 -76.03 -32.92
C TYR A 431 -25.02 -76.80 -34.08
N LEU A 432 -26.14 -77.46 -33.77
CA LEU A 432 -27.01 -78.12 -34.75
C LEU A 432 -28.47 -77.68 -34.53
N CYS A 433 -29.32 -77.91 -35.54
CA CYS A 433 -30.73 -77.59 -35.48
C CYS A 433 -31.53 -78.78 -34.95
N HIS A 434 -31.95 -78.72 -33.68
CA HIS A 434 -32.72 -79.79 -33.05
C HIS A 434 -33.52 -79.30 -31.84
N ILE A 435 -34.52 -80.09 -31.44
CA ILE A 435 -35.19 -79.96 -30.15
C ILE A 435 -34.22 -80.50 -29.07
N PRO A 436 -33.87 -79.74 -28.02
CA PRO A 436 -33.06 -80.25 -26.91
C PRO A 436 -33.90 -81.12 -25.97
N LEU A 437 -33.26 -82.10 -25.34
CA LEU A 437 -33.92 -83.14 -24.54
C LEU A 437 -34.62 -82.65 -23.24
N MET A 438 -34.66 -81.33 -23.00
CA MET A 438 -35.29 -80.73 -21.82
C MET A 438 -36.50 -79.85 -22.15
N ASP A 439 -36.77 -79.55 -23.43
CA ASP A 439 -37.88 -78.66 -23.84
C ASP A 439 -39.17 -79.43 -24.23
N VAL A 440 -39.25 -80.71 -23.84
CA VAL A 440 -40.27 -81.70 -24.24
C VAL A 440 -41.69 -81.41 -23.73
N VAL A 441 -41.95 -80.20 -23.25
CA VAL A 441 -43.25 -79.74 -22.69
C VAL A 441 -43.88 -78.59 -23.49
N GLU A 442 -43.15 -77.91 -24.39
CA GLU A 442 -43.67 -76.76 -25.15
C GLU A 442 -43.19 -76.72 -26.63
N ASN A 443 -44.01 -77.28 -27.53
CA ASN A 443 -44.21 -76.85 -28.93
C ASN A 443 -43.44 -77.50 -30.11
N ASP A 444 -42.60 -78.54 -29.95
CA ASP A 444 -41.91 -79.26 -31.07
C ASP A 444 -41.02 -78.38 -31.99
N VAL A 445 -40.71 -77.15 -31.57
CA VAL A 445 -39.84 -76.22 -32.33
C VAL A 445 -38.38 -76.65 -32.19
N LYS A 446 -37.58 -76.46 -33.24
CA LYS A 446 -36.12 -76.64 -33.18
C LYS A 446 -35.41 -75.30 -33.00
N GLU A 447 -34.39 -75.29 -32.17
CA GLU A 447 -33.40 -74.22 -32.09
C GLU A 447 -32.00 -74.65 -32.54
N CYS A 448 -31.15 -73.65 -32.73
CA CYS A 448 -29.71 -73.81 -32.81
C CYS A 448 -29.13 -74.01 -31.40
N ALA A 449 -29.09 -75.26 -30.94
CA ALA A 449 -28.56 -75.67 -29.64
C ALA A 449 -27.15 -76.28 -29.73
N PRO A 450 -26.35 -76.26 -28.64
CA PRO A 450 -25.02 -76.88 -28.59
C PRO A 450 -25.04 -78.39 -28.87
N ALA A 451 -24.17 -78.86 -29.76
CA ALA A 451 -24.16 -80.25 -30.22
C ALA A 451 -22.75 -80.74 -30.61
N GLY A 452 -22.59 -82.05 -30.75
CA GLY A 452 -21.32 -82.71 -31.11
C GLY A 452 -20.97 -82.59 -32.59
N THR A 453 -20.49 -81.41 -33.00
CA THR A 453 -19.98 -81.12 -34.35
C THR A 453 -18.50 -81.44 -34.54
N GLY A 454 -17.84 -82.00 -33.52
CA GLY A 454 -16.41 -82.30 -33.52
C GLY A 454 -16.07 -83.70 -34.04
N THR A 455 -14.80 -84.06 -33.93
CA THR A 455 -14.24 -85.33 -34.44
C THR A 455 -13.80 -86.29 -33.34
N ALA A 456 -13.91 -85.92 -32.06
CA ALA A 456 -13.52 -86.78 -30.95
C ALA A 456 -14.56 -87.90 -30.72
N ALA A 457 -14.21 -89.11 -31.15
CA ALA A 457 -15.03 -90.32 -31.01
C ALA A 457 -15.22 -90.75 -29.54
N VAL A 458 -16.13 -91.70 -29.31
CA VAL A 458 -16.43 -92.22 -27.97
C VAL A 458 -15.16 -92.65 -27.21
N GLY A 459 -15.02 -92.15 -25.99
CA GLY A 459 -13.86 -92.37 -25.10
C GLY A 459 -12.67 -91.42 -25.28
N GLN A 460 -12.68 -90.55 -26.30
CA GLN A 460 -11.68 -89.48 -26.43
C GLN A 460 -11.84 -88.39 -25.35
N PRO A 461 -10.78 -87.63 -25.02
CA PRO A 461 -10.84 -86.53 -24.08
C PRO A 461 -11.68 -85.37 -24.60
N CYS A 462 -12.34 -84.65 -23.70
CA CYS A 462 -13.13 -83.46 -24.02
C CYS A 462 -13.24 -82.51 -22.82
N GLN A 463 -13.68 -81.30 -23.11
CA GLN A 463 -14.06 -80.26 -22.15
C GLN A 463 -15.50 -79.80 -22.38
N ALA A 464 -16.00 -79.92 -23.61
CA ALA A 464 -17.32 -79.48 -24.04
C ALA A 464 -17.94 -80.42 -25.09
N ILE A 465 -19.27 -80.37 -25.25
CA ILE A 465 -20.01 -81.19 -26.23
C ILE A 465 -19.50 -81.01 -27.67
N TRP A 466 -19.16 -79.78 -28.09
CA TRP A 466 -18.77 -79.44 -29.46
C TRP A 466 -17.44 -80.04 -29.93
N GLN A 467 -16.65 -80.63 -29.02
CA GLN A 467 -15.42 -81.35 -29.37
C GLN A 467 -15.69 -82.80 -29.81
N CYS A 468 -16.80 -83.38 -29.33
CA CYS A 468 -17.19 -84.76 -29.60
C CYS A 468 -17.86 -84.90 -30.97
N SER A 469 -17.72 -86.07 -31.57
CA SER A 469 -18.61 -86.53 -32.64
C SER A 469 -19.95 -87.01 -32.05
N GLY A 470 -20.93 -87.28 -32.91
CA GLY A 470 -22.24 -87.84 -32.53
C GLY A 470 -23.41 -86.87 -32.63
N GLY A 471 -23.17 -85.62 -33.04
CA GLY A 471 -24.20 -84.62 -33.30
C GLY A 471 -25.08 -84.37 -32.08
N THR A 472 -26.40 -84.48 -32.26
CA THR A 472 -27.40 -84.23 -31.20
C THR A 472 -27.43 -85.29 -30.09
N ARG A 473 -26.80 -86.46 -30.31
CA ARG A 473 -26.64 -87.51 -29.30
C ARG A 473 -25.38 -87.36 -28.46
N ALA A 474 -24.43 -86.54 -28.91
CA ALA A 474 -23.13 -86.40 -28.26
C ALA A 474 -23.26 -85.84 -26.84
N SER A 475 -22.30 -86.17 -25.99
CA SER A 475 -22.15 -85.56 -24.67
C SER A 475 -20.70 -85.64 -24.22
N CYS A 476 -20.23 -84.61 -23.51
CA CYS A 476 -18.94 -84.64 -22.83
C CYS A 476 -19.16 -84.87 -21.33
N LEU A 477 -18.78 -86.04 -20.82
CA LEU A 477 -18.83 -86.34 -19.38
C LEU A 477 -17.65 -85.63 -18.69
N THR A 478 -17.80 -84.35 -18.35
CA THR A 478 -16.73 -83.53 -17.77
C THR A 478 -16.29 -83.96 -16.37
N SER A 479 -17.12 -84.74 -15.67
CA SER A 479 -16.80 -85.38 -14.38
C SER A 479 -15.81 -86.55 -14.50
N TYR A 480 -15.60 -87.09 -15.70
CA TYR A 480 -14.65 -88.16 -15.95
C TYR A 480 -13.22 -87.59 -16.13
N PRO A 481 -12.14 -88.31 -15.77
CA PRO A 481 -10.77 -87.78 -15.84
C PRO A 481 -10.39 -87.26 -17.25
N GLY A 482 -10.22 -85.95 -17.38
CA GLY A 482 -9.96 -85.27 -18.67
C GLY A 482 -11.13 -85.23 -19.66
N GLY A 483 -12.37 -85.43 -19.16
CA GLY A 483 -13.65 -85.47 -19.87
C GLY A 483 -13.79 -86.63 -20.86
N TYR A 484 -14.98 -87.22 -21.00
CA TYR A 484 -15.17 -88.39 -21.87
C TYR A 484 -16.28 -88.15 -22.89
N CYS A 485 -15.93 -88.16 -24.18
CA CYS A 485 -16.93 -88.14 -25.25
C CYS A 485 -17.76 -89.42 -25.20
N THR A 486 -19.08 -89.27 -25.20
CA THR A 486 -20.05 -90.36 -25.26
C THR A 486 -21.20 -89.97 -26.19
N GLU A 487 -22.02 -90.94 -26.56
CA GLU A 487 -23.31 -90.74 -27.22
C GLU A 487 -24.43 -91.35 -26.37
N SER A 488 -25.58 -90.67 -26.33
CA SER A 488 -26.79 -91.20 -25.69
C SER A 488 -27.36 -92.39 -26.48
N CYS A 489 -27.59 -93.51 -25.81
CA CYS A 489 -28.04 -94.77 -26.39
C CYS A 489 -29.24 -95.36 -25.64
N ALA A 490 -30.41 -94.75 -25.82
CA ALA A 490 -31.68 -95.26 -25.30
C ALA A 490 -32.63 -95.68 -26.44
N PHE A 491 -33.55 -96.60 -26.14
CA PHE A 491 -34.68 -97.02 -26.98
C PHE A 491 -34.38 -97.49 -28.42
N PHE A 492 -33.93 -98.75 -28.51
CA PHE A 492 -34.17 -99.71 -29.62
C PHE A 492 -33.70 -99.42 -31.07
N THR A 493 -33.31 -98.20 -31.44
CA THR A 493 -32.77 -97.89 -32.79
C THR A 493 -31.37 -97.28 -32.75
N ALA A 494 -30.99 -96.66 -31.64
CA ALA A 494 -29.77 -95.88 -31.48
C ALA A 494 -28.57 -96.75 -31.04
N LEU A 495 -27.99 -97.51 -31.97
CA LEU A 495 -26.71 -98.19 -31.74
C LEU A 495 -25.60 -97.18 -31.39
N CYS A 496 -24.60 -97.66 -30.65
CA CYS A 496 -23.36 -96.91 -30.42
C CYS A 496 -22.44 -96.99 -31.65
N PRO A 497 -21.56 -96.01 -31.87
CA PRO A 497 -20.54 -96.08 -32.92
C PRO A 497 -19.65 -97.33 -32.80
N ASN A 498 -19.14 -97.83 -33.93
CA ASN A 498 -18.26 -99.00 -33.99
C ASN A 498 -17.09 -98.89 -33.00
N GLY A 499 -16.88 -99.92 -32.17
CA GLY A 499 -15.89 -99.91 -31.09
C GLY A 499 -16.37 -99.23 -29.79
N SER A 500 -17.69 -99.08 -29.61
CA SER A 500 -18.29 -98.73 -28.34
C SER A 500 -19.60 -99.47 -28.06
N THR A 501 -19.84 -99.83 -26.80
CA THR A 501 -21.04 -100.53 -26.32
C THR A 501 -21.80 -99.65 -25.31
N CYS A 502 -23.12 -99.64 -25.40
CA CYS A 502 -24.00 -98.93 -24.47
C CYS A 502 -23.95 -99.50 -23.04
N ASP A 503 -24.11 -98.68 -22.01
CA ASP A 503 -24.16 -99.10 -20.59
C ASP A 503 -25.55 -98.91 -19.93
N SER A 504 -25.67 -99.23 -18.65
CA SER A 504 -26.92 -99.06 -17.88
C SER A 504 -27.38 -97.61 -17.71
N ASN A 505 -26.52 -96.62 -17.97
CA ASN A 505 -26.84 -95.20 -17.89
C ASN A 505 -27.28 -94.63 -19.25
N ASN A 506 -27.46 -95.49 -20.26
CA ASN A 506 -27.70 -95.14 -21.66
C ASN A 506 -26.54 -94.32 -22.27
N GLN A 507 -25.30 -94.61 -21.87
CA GLN A 507 -24.09 -93.96 -22.39
C GLN A 507 -23.23 -94.95 -23.18
N CYS A 508 -22.76 -94.56 -24.37
CA CYS A 508 -21.80 -95.35 -25.13
C CYS A 508 -20.41 -95.25 -24.48
N HIS A 509 -19.81 -96.40 -24.15
CA HIS A 509 -18.42 -96.48 -23.68
C HIS A 509 -17.56 -97.23 -24.70
N LYS A 510 -16.32 -96.76 -24.90
CA LYS A 510 -15.35 -97.41 -25.79
C LYS A 510 -15.10 -98.85 -25.32
N ASP A 511 -15.17 -99.79 -26.26
CA ASP A 511 -14.86 -101.20 -26.03
C ASP A 511 -13.36 -101.41 -25.78
N CYS A 512 -13.02 -102.48 -25.06
CA CYS A 512 -11.65 -102.87 -24.76
C CYS A 512 -11.51 -104.39 -24.55
N LEU A 513 -10.27 -104.88 -24.62
CA LEU A 513 -9.90 -106.24 -24.22
C LEU A 513 -9.04 -106.21 -22.95
N THR A 514 -8.27 -105.14 -22.77
CA THR A 514 -7.36 -104.89 -21.65
C THR A 514 -7.37 -103.40 -21.27
N SER A 515 -6.89 -103.04 -20.08
CA SER A 515 -6.77 -101.63 -19.68
C SER A 515 -5.78 -100.83 -20.53
N LEU A 516 -4.96 -101.46 -21.38
CA LEU A 516 -4.08 -100.77 -22.33
C LEU A 516 -4.82 -100.24 -23.56
N ASP A 517 -6.01 -100.77 -23.86
CA ASP A 517 -6.89 -100.22 -24.90
C ASP A 517 -7.58 -98.91 -24.44
N CYS A 518 -7.55 -98.65 -23.13
CA CYS A 518 -8.10 -97.46 -22.50
C CYS A 518 -7.03 -96.37 -22.32
N ARG A 519 -7.45 -95.10 -22.36
CA ARG A 519 -6.53 -93.97 -22.13
C ARG A 519 -6.16 -93.84 -20.65
N SER A 520 -5.07 -93.14 -20.34
CA SER A 520 -4.62 -92.94 -18.95
C SER A 520 -5.73 -92.41 -18.04
N GLY A 521 -5.85 -92.98 -16.84
CA GLY A 521 -6.94 -92.74 -15.87
C GLY A 521 -8.17 -93.65 -16.04
N TYR A 522 -8.11 -94.66 -16.92
CA TYR A 522 -9.23 -95.57 -17.22
C TYR A 522 -8.78 -97.02 -17.17
N ILE A 523 -9.70 -97.90 -16.76
CA ILE A 523 -9.51 -99.34 -16.74
C ILE A 523 -10.58 -100.05 -17.57
N CYS A 524 -10.20 -101.19 -18.13
CA CYS A 524 -11.10 -102.05 -18.86
C CYS A 524 -11.86 -102.95 -17.89
N ARG A 525 -13.17 -102.76 -17.75
CA ARG A 525 -14.03 -103.58 -16.87
C ARG A 525 -15.40 -103.81 -17.48
N ALA A 526 -16.08 -104.87 -17.04
CA ALA A 526 -17.50 -105.05 -17.35
C ALA A 526 -18.30 -103.89 -16.75
N GLY A 527 -19.06 -103.18 -17.59
CA GLY A 527 -20.02 -102.18 -17.13
C GLY A 527 -21.29 -102.86 -16.64
N GLY A 528 -21.94 -102.31 -15.61
CA GLY A 528 -23.27 -102.76 -15.20
C GLY A 528 -24.24 -102.70 -16.39
N GLY A 529 -24.96 -103.80 -16.65
CA GLY A 529 -25.89 -103.91 -17.77
C GLY A 529 -25.88 -105.29 -18.45
N PHE A 530 -26.73 -105.46 -19.46
CA PHE A 530 -27.01 -106.73 -20.13
C PHE A 530 -25.94 -107.18 -21.16
N SER A 531 -24.71 -106.68 -21.05
CA SER A 531 -23.62 -106.98 -21.99
C SER A 531 -22.36 -107.41 -21.25
N SER A 532 -21.80 -108.55 -21.64
CA SER A 532 -20.51 -109.06 -21.17
C SER A 532 -19.29 -108.33 -21.75
N ASN A 533 -19.50 -107.33 -22.61
CA ASN A 533 -18.41 -106.56 -23.22
C ASN A 533 -17.68 -105.74 -22.15
N LEU A 534 -16.35 -105.83 -22.13
CA LEU A 534 -15.52 -104.96 -21.32
C LEU A 534 -15.42 -103.59 -21.98
N LYS A 535 -15.47 -102.52 -21.17
CA LYS A 535 -15.49 -101.13 -21.64
C LYS A 535 -14.58 -100.27 -20.79
N CYS A 536 -14.12 -99.16 -21.36
CA CYS A 536 -13.26 -98.21 -20.66
C CYS A 536 -14.08 -97.31 -19.73
N TYR A 537 -13.89 -97.50 -18.42
CA TYR A 537 -14.42 -96.66 -17.34
C TYR A 537 -13.29 -95.96 -16.59
N PRO A 538 -13.55 -94.81 -15.93
CA PRO A 538 -12.61 -94.23 -14.97
C PRO A 538 -12.16 -95.27 -13.95
N GLN A 539 -10.86 -95.23 -13.60
CA GLN A 539 -10.22 -96.15 -12.67
C GLN A 539 -10.93 -96.17 -11.31
#